data_AF-A0A2E9ZBU1-F1
#
_entry.id   AF-A0A2E9ZBU1-F1
#
_cell.length_a   1.000
_cell.length_b   1.000
_cell.length_c   1.000
_cell.angle_alpha   90.00
_cell.angle_beta   90.00
_cell.angle_gamma   90.00
#
_symmetry.space_group_name_H-M   'P 1'
#
loop_
_entity.id
_entity.type
_entity.pdbx_description
1 polymer ?
#
loop_
_entity_poly.entity_id
_entity_poly.type
_entity_poly.pdbx_seq_one_letter_code
_entity_poly.pdbx_strand_id
1 'polypeptide(L)'
;NPFTHTATAHSSSGIATALATGIAGLTGVSSATANGSVVKIVMSSDLNITVDDSLSNTGLGLVYKSVSAITDLPIKCFNGQRVKVKGDVELVQDDYYVKFETKDGATFGEGTWVEDVGYGVQTTLDNTTLPIQIVPTFTGSTITSYAVDVATWTNRLVGDAETNPNPSFVGKTINDIFFFKNRLGLLTDGSVIFSEADEYFNFFRTTVLTLLDGAPIDVGVAHTKVSTLKHAVPFQEKLVLFSPQSQFVLRGADLLTAKTVNISPITEYNVTSDVKPLALTNYVYFSFPRDRYEGLYEFYVDKDTDIFDASEITSQVPTYVPSSLRQLIGTPSEDVIVASTTDNLKHLYVYRYFWQNREKIQSAWMRFEFAKDIVGSGFIDSDLFVVTTDGHLEKMAMEAGHKDTGKNYAIHLDRRVASSSLTKSYSAANKKTTVSTMPYDPVGAVVYTADGLRLPLTTDAEDASLSPTEFTIEGDYSSTSFFVGLEYESLYTFSTQTLKQPTERGGRASSNFTHQVLRRGAVDYDATGHFTIEVTPQYRDTYSYAFNPSTLGADAVIGSLVLDSGSFRFPIQCKHDDVTIKIKSSSALPMKLLAAEFESFIHAQSKRYS
;
A
#
# COMPACT_ATOMS: atom_id res chain seq x y z
N ASN A 1 28.06 -58.29 25.03
CA ASN A 1 27.50 -59.63 25.29
C ASN A 1 25.99 -59.57 25.22
N PRO A 2 25.33 -60.49 24.50
CA PRO A 2 23.88 -60.61 24.55
C PRO A 2 23.45 -60.96 25.98
N PHE A 3 22.43 -60.26 26.50
CA PHE A 3 21.82 -60.61 27.77
C PHE A 3 20.69 -61.61 27.50
N THR A 4 20.73 -62.77 28.13
CA THR A 4 19.71 -63.83 27.96
C THR A 4 19.07 -64.10 29.31
N HIS A 5 17.75 -63.98 29.39
CA HIS A 5 16.97 -64.29 30.59
C HIS A 5 16.06 -65.49 30.33
N THR A 6 16.12 -66.49 31.20
CA THR A 6 15.16 -67.61 31.21
C THR A 6 14.12 -67.34 32.28
N ALA A 7 12.90 -66.99 31.88
CA ALA A 7 11.83 -66.64 32.80
C ALA A 7 11.32 -67.86 33.57
N THR A 8 11.25 -67.75 34.90
CA THR A 8 10.61 -68.73 35.80
C THR A 8 9.19 -68.33 36.20
N ALA A 9 8.72 -67.14 35.83
CA ALA A 9 7.37 -66.63 36.07
C ALA A 9 6.58 -66.53 34.75
N HIS A 10 5.29 -66.90 34.78
CA HIS A 10 4.41 -66.92 33.59
C HIS A 10 3.57 -65.64 33.41
N SER A 11 3.65 -64.65 34.31
CA SER A 11 2.98 -63.37 34.15
C SER A 11 3.88 -62.37 33.44
N SER A 12 3.31 -61.57 32.53
CA SER A 12 4.05 -60.55 31.77
C SER A 12 4.75 -59.52 32.67
N SER A 13 4.16 -59.19 33.83
CA SER A 13 4.78 -58.32 34.83
C SER A 13 5.95 -58.95 35.57
N GLY A 14 5.90 -60.26 35.84
CA GLY A 14 7.01 -61.01 36.44
C GLY A 14 8.21 -61.08 35.49
N ILE A 15 7.95 -61.34 34.20
CA ILE A 15 8.97 -61.36 33.15
C ILE A 15 9.61 -59.98 32.99
N ALA A 16 8.80 -58.91 32.92
CA ALA A 16 9.30 -57.54 32.79
C ALA A 16 10.20 -57.14 33.97
N THR A 17 9.81 -57.49 35.20
CA THR A 17 10.60 -57.21 36.41
C THR A 17 11.96 -57.90 36.38
N ALA A 18 11.98 -59.18 36.02
CA ALA A 18 13.21 -59.96 35.95
C ALA A 18 14.15 -59.46 34.83
N LEU A 19 13.59 -59.06 33.68
CA LEU A 19 14.33 -58.41 32.59
C LEU A 19 14.93 -57.08 33.04
N ALA A 20 14.17 -56.22 33.71
CA ALA A 20 14.67 -54.94 34.21
C ALA A 20 15.84 -55.12 35.20
N THR A 21 15.75 -56.07 36.13
CA THR A 21 16.85 -56.37 37.07
C THR A 21 18.11 -56.82 36.36
N GLY A 22 17.99 -57.68 35.35
CA GLY A 22 19.14 -58.17 34.61
C GLY A 22 19.77 -57.13 33.69
N ILE A 23 18.95 -56.28 33.06
CA ILE A 23 19.41 -55.21 32.16
C ILE A 23 20.07 -54.07 32.95
N ALA A 24 19.61 -53.77 34.17
CA ALA A 24 20.19 -52.71 35.00
C ALA A 24 21.67 -52.93 35.34
N GLY A 25 22.16 -54.17 35.30
CA GLY A 25 23.57 -54.52 35.53
C GLY A 25 24.47 -54.41 34.30
N LEU A 26 23.93 -54.10 33.11
CA LEU A 26 24.68 -54.06 31.86
C LEU A 26 25.46 -52.75 31.69
N THR A 27 26.68 -52.86 31.20
CA THR A 27 27.53 -51.71 30.88
C THR A 27 26.88 -50.83 29.81
N GLY A 28 26.70 -49.53 30.09
CA GLY A 28 26.06 -48.57 29.18
C GLY A 28 24.58 -48.29 29.46
N VAL A 29 23.95 -49.08 30.34
CA VAL A 29 22.59 -48.81 30.85
C VAL A 29 22.69 -47.94 32.11
N SER A 30 21.97 -46.82 32.11
CA SER A 30 21.87 -45.91 33.26
C SER A 30 20.78 -46.34 34.22
N SER A 31 19.64 -46.81 33.71
CA SER A 31 18.58 -47.41 34.52
C SER A 31 17.69 -48.32 33.67
N ALA A 32 17.11 -49.34 34.30
CA ALA A 32 16.08 -50.18 33.71
C ALA A 32 14.94 -50.33 34.72
N THR A 33 13.74 -49.86 34.36
CA THR A 33 12.56 -49.90 35.23
C THR A 33 11.42 -50.65 34.57
N ALA A 34 10.87 -51.65 35.27
CA ALA A 34 9.68 -52.36 34.83
C ALA A 34 8.43 -51.71 35.44
N ASN A 35 7.42 -51.46 34.62
CA ASN A 35 6.09 -51.08 35.09
C ASN A 35 5.03 -51.82 34.25
N GLY A 36 4.22 -52.65 34.90
CA GLY A 36 3.34 -53.58 34.19
C GLY A 36 4.13 -54.51 33.26
N SER A 37 3.77 -54.54 31.97
CA SER A 37 4.40 -55.36 30.93
C SER A 37 5.48 -54.61 30.12
N VAL A 38 5.87 -53.41 30.53
CA VAL A 38 6.83 -52.56 29.79
C VAL A 38 8.09 -52.34 30.62
N VAL A 39 9.24 -52.48 29.98
CA VAL A 39 10.54 -52.14 30.56
C VAL A 39 11.06 -50.87 29.90
N LYS A 40 11.28 -49.81 30.68
CA LYS A 40 11.97 -48.59 30.22
C LYS A 40 13.46 -48.73 30.50
N ILE A 41 14.25 -48.66 29.44
CA ILE A 41 15.71 -48.70 29.51
C ILE A 41 16.21 -47.30 29.19
N VAL A 42 16.95 -46.70 30.13
CA VAL A 42 17.67 -45.43 29.93
C VAL A 42 19.14 -45.76 29.78
N MET A 43 19.76 -45.28 28.71
CA MET A 43 21.17 -45.56 28.37
C MET A 43 21.96 -44.26 28.34
N SER A 44 23.26 -44.34 28.61
CA SER A 44 24.16 -43.18 28.60
C SER A 44 24.68 -42.81 27.21
N SER A 45 24.51 -43.70 26.23
CA SER A 45 24.88 -43.51 24.82
C SER A 45 23.99 -44.37 23.93
N ASP A 46 23.98 -44.07 22.63
CA ASP A 46 23.23 -44.87 21.65
C ASP A 46 23.79 -46.28 21.52
N LEU A 47 22.90 -47.28 21.55
CA LEU A 47 23.24 -48.70 21.45
C LEU A 47 22.28 -49.38 20.48
N ASN A 48 22.78 -50.42 19.78
CA ASN A 48 21.93 -51.30 18.98
C ASN A 48 21.25 -52.31 19.89
N ILE A 49 19.92 -52.31 19.88
CA ILE A 49 19.10 -53.27 20.64
C ILE A 49 18.37 -54.16 19.64
N THR A 50 18.47 -55.46 19.85
CA THR A 50 17.64 -56.48 19.18
C THR A 50 16.99 -57.33 20.26
N VAL A 51 15.79 -57.81 19.98
CA VAL A 51 15.02 -58.66 20.89
C VAL A 51 14.60 -59.89 20.10
N ASP A 52 14.90 -61.06 20.67
CA ASP A 52 14.52 -62.36 20.13
C ASP A 52 13.75 -63.13 21.21
N ASP A 53 12.70 -63.85 20.82
CA ASP A 53 11.93 -64.70 21.73
C ASP A 53 11.68 -66.10 21.15
N SER A 54 11.27 -67.03 22.01
CA SER A 54 10.95 -68.41 21.62
C SER A 54 9.53 -68.59 21.04
N LEU A 55 8.79 -67.50 20.87
CA LEU A 55 7.41 -67.42 20.36
C LEU A 55 7.40 -66.80 18.97
N SER A 56 8.38 -67.16 18.13
CA SER A 56 8.52 -66.64 16.76
C SER A 56 8.65 -65.11 16.68
N ASN A 57 9.28 -64.47 17.68
CA ASN A 57 9.48 -63.03 17.80
C ASN A 57 8.18 -62.21 17.90
N THR A 58 7.11 -62.80 18.46
CA THR A 58 5.81 -62.14 18.64
C THR A 58 5.44 -61.85 20.10
N GLY A 59 6.17 -62.43 21.05
CA GLY A 59 5.95 -62.28 22.49
C GLY A 59 6.62 -61.04 23.10
N LEU A 60 7.68 -60.51 22.50
CA LEU A 60 8.37 -59.30 22.95
C LEU A 60 8.47 -58.25 21.83
N GLY A 61 7.97 -57.05 22.10
CA GLY A 61 8.11 -55.89 21.21
C GLY A 61 9.26 -54.97 21.64
N LEU A 62 9.99 -54.41 20.68
CA LEU A 62 11.01 -53.40 20.91
C LEU A 62 10.55 -52.05 20.35
N VAL A 63 10.52 -51.03 21.21
CA VAL A 63 10.28 -49.64 20.80
C VAL A 63 11.56 -48.86 21.03
N TYR A 64 12.36 -48.69 19.98
CA TYR A 64 13.62 -47.93 20.04
C TYR A 64 13.84 -47.13 18.76
N LYS A 65 13.82 -45.80 18.88
CA LYS A 65 13.99 -44.78 17.82
C LYS A 65 12.99 -44.84 16.67
N SER A 66 12.79 -45.99 16.04
CA SER A 66 11.84 -46.19 14.95
C SER A 66 11.09 -47.50 15.04
N VAL A 67 9.83 -47.52 14.60
CA VAL A 67 9.00 -48.73 14.39
C VAL A 67 8.49 -48.79 12.96
N SER A 68 8.09 -49.97 12.51
CA SER A 68 7.63 -50.20 11.14
C SER A 68 6.19 -49.72 10.92
N ALA A 69 5.32 -49.87 11.92
CA ALA A 69 3.94 -49.41 11.85
C ALA A 69 3.46 -48.85 13.21
N ILE A 70 2.41 -48.02 13.18
CA ILE A 70 1.79 -47.50 14.40
C ILE A 70 1.15 -48.61 15.26
N THR A 71 0.73 -49.72 14.64
CA THR A 71 0.16 -50.89 15.31
C THR A 71 1.18 -51.65 16.14
N ASP A 72 2.48 -51.46 15.88
CA ASP A 72 3.56 -52.09 16.65
C ASP A 72 3.79 -51.37 18.00
N LEU A 73 3.13 -50.21 18.21
CA LEU A 73 3.26 -49.42 19.41
C LEU A 73 2.34 -49.93 20.53
N PRO A 74 2.82 -49.96 21.79
CA PRO A 74 2.03 -50.45 22.90
C PRO A 74 0.92 -49.48 23.30
N ILE A 75 -0.19 -50.04 23.80
CA ILE A 75 -1.35 -49.30 24.35
C ILE A 75 -1.04 -48.72 25.74
N LYS A 76 -0.09 -49.32 26.47
CA LYS A 76 0.42 -48.81 27.75
C LYS A 76 1.89 -48.46 27.60
N CYS A 77 2.27 -47.22 27.89
CA CYS A 77 3.66 -46.79 27.80
C CYS A 77 3.95 -45.71 28.85
N PHE A 78 5.22 -45.30 28.91
CA PHE A 78 5.65 -44.18 29.73
C PHE A 78 5.28 -42.87 29.04
N ASN A 79 4.74 -41.92 29.81
CA ASN A 79 4.35 -40.62 29.29
C ASN A 79 5.57 -39.87 28.70
N GLY A 80 5.37 -39.22 27.55
CA GLY A 80 6.42 -38.47 26.85
C GLY A 80 7.43 -39.33 26.09
N GLN A 81 7.21 -40.65 25.99
CA GLN A 81 8.04 -41.49 25.13
C GLN A 81 7.79 -41.11 23.67
N ARG A 82 8.86 -40.79 22.94
CA ARG A 82 8.81 -40.43 21.52
C ARG A 82 9.37 -41.56 20.66
N VAL A 83 8.81 -41.73 19.47
CA VAL A 83 9.26 -42.72 18.50
C VAL A 83 8.93 -42.26 17.07
N LYS A 84 9.81 -42.58 16.12
CA LYS A 84 9.56 -42.41 14.68
C LYS A 84 8.75 -43.60 14.16
N VAL A 85 7.67 -43.36 13.44
CA VAL A 85 6.93 -44.39 12.71
C VAL A 85 7.32 -44.27 11.26
N LYS A 86 7.74 -45.40 10.66
CA LYS A 86 7.99 -45.44 9.22
C LYS A 86 6.69 -45.28 8.45
N GLY A 87 6.70 -44.42 7.46
CA GLY A 87 5.58 -44.20 6.56
C GLY A 87 5.28 -45.44 5.73
N ASP A 88 4.02 -45.61 5.35
CA ASP A 88 3.59 -46.68 4.47
C ASP A 88 3.78 -46.28 3.00
N VAL A 89 4.53 -47.09 2.26
CA VAL A 89 4.84 -46.87 0.84
C VAL A 89 3.59 -46.99 -0.03
N GLU A 90 2.62 -47.85 0.34
CA GLU A 90 1.38 -48.03 -0.42
C GLU A 90 0.45 -46.81 -0.30
N LEU A 91 0.48 -46.15 0.87
CA LEU A 91 -0.31 -44.94 1.14
C LEU A 91 0.43 -43.64 0.76
N VAL A 92 1.67 -43.73 0.27
CA VAL A 92 2.54 -42.58 -0.01
C VAL A 92 2.62 -41.66 1.21
N GLN A 93 2.75 -42.28 2.39
CA GLN A 93 2.82 -41.57 3.65
C GLN A 93 4.31 -41.38 4.00
N ASP A 94 4.69 -40.16 4.37
CA ASP A 94 6.04 -39.89 4.87
C ASP A 94 6.21 -40.43 6.29
N ASP A 95 7.46 -40.60 6.70
CA ASP A 95 7.79 -40.92 8.09
C ASP A 95 7.31 -39.80 9.04
N TYR A 96 6.82 -40.17 10.22
CA TYR A 96 6.32 -39.21 11.19
C TYR A 96 6.74 -39.58 12.61
N TYR A 97 6.62 -38.65 13.55
CA TYR A 97 7.00 -38.87 14.94
C TYR A 97 5.76 -38.81 15.82
N VAL A 98 5.71 -39.68 16.81
CA VAL A 98 4.64 -39.72 17.78
C VAL A 98 5.19 -39.71 19.21
N LYS A 99 4.43 -39.10 20.10
CA LYS A 99 4.67 -39.06 21.54
C LYS A 99 3.51 -39.75 22.25
N PHE A 100 3.83 -40.59 23.22
CA PHE A 100 2.80 -41.22 24.04
C PHE A 100 2.28 -40.27 25.12
N GLU A 101 0.97 -40.11 25.20
CA GLU A 101 0.29 -39.34 26.24
C GLU A 101 -0.64 -40.25 27.05
N THR A 102 -0.41 -40.32 28.36
CA THR A 102 -1.24 -41.11 29.28
C THR A 102 -2.57 -40.40 29.54
N LYS A 103 -3.66 -41.18 29.66
CA LYS A 103 -5.02 -40.65 29.84
C LYS A 103 -5.17 -39.71 31.04
N ASP A 104 -4.50 -40.04 32.14
CA ASP A 104 -4.60 -39.30 33.42
C ASP A 104 -3.35 -38.44 33.72
N GLY A 105 -2.45 -38.26 32.74
CA GLY A 105 -1.17 -37.56 32.94
C GLY A 105 -0.17 -38.28 33.85
N ALA A 106 -0.47 -39.52 34.26
CA ALA A 106 0.41 -40.35 35.07
C ALA A 106 1.72 -40.69 34.33
N THR A 107 2.77 -41.05 35.06
CA THR A 107 4.08 -41.40 34.47
C THR A 107 4.05 -42.66 33.61
N PHE A 108 3.11 -43.56 33.86
CA PHE A 108 2.85 -44.79 33.10
C PHE A 108 1.37 -45.14 33.16
N GLY A 109 0.79 -45.58 32.04
CA GLY A 109 -0.61 -45.97 32.00
C GLY A 109 -1.10 -46.23 30.58
N GLU A 110 -2.41 -46.47 30.45
CA GLU A 110 -3.09 -46.48 29.16
C GLU A 110 -3.12 -45.05 28.59
N GLY A 111 -3.00 -44.94 27.27
CA GLY A 111 -2.82 -43.66 26.62
C GLY A 111 -2.97 -43.74 25.11
N THR A 112 -2.67 -42.64 24.44
CA THR A 112 -2.73 -42.50 22.99
C THR A 112 -1.40 -41.97 22.46
N TRP A 113 -1.06 -42.36 21.23
CA TRP A 113 0.07 -41.82 20.50
C TRP A 113 -0.41 -40.61 19.69
N VAL A 114 0.14 -39.42 19.98
CA VAL A 114 -0.16 -38.17 19.27
C VAL A 114 1.04 -37.75 18.42
N GLU A 115 0.83 -37.11 17.27
CA GLU A 115 1.93 -36.58 16.45
C GLU A 115 2.78 -35.58 17.26
N ASP A 116 4.09 -35.62 17.04
CA ASP A 116 5.06 -34.76 17.71
C ASP A 116 6.20 -34.38 16.76
N VAL A 117 7.08 -33.51 17.23
CA VAL A 117 8.25 -33.04 16.50
C VAL A 117 9.39 -34.07 16.49
N GLY A 118 10.16 -34.09 15.40
CA GLY A 118 11.35 -34.91 15.24
C GLY A 118 12.48 -34.57 16.21
N TYR A 119 13.44 -35.50 16.37
CA TYR A 119 14.55 -35.32 17.29
C TYR A 119 15.56 -34.27 16.81
N GLY A 120 15.97 -33.36 17.69
CA GLY A 120 17.06 -32.40 17.42
C GLY A 120 16.73 -31.32 16.38
N VAL A 121 15.46 -31.13 16.06
CA VAL A 121 15.00 -30.15 15.07
C VAL A 121 14.74 -28.80 15.73
N GLN A 122 15.07 -27.71 15.04
CA GLN A 122 14.70 -26.36 15.46
C GLN A 122 13.18 -26.19 15.35
N THR A 123 12.54 -25.86 16.47
CA THR A 123 11.07 -25.75 16.54
C THR A 123 10.55 -24.32 16.57
N THR A 124 11.42 -23.37 16.91
CA THR A 124 11.07 -21.96 17.10
C THR A 124 11.62 -21.10 15.97
N LEU A 125 10.84 -20.11 15.56
CA LEU A 125 11.32 -19.02 14.73
C LEU A 125 11.93 -17.92 15.61
N ASP A 126 12.91 -17.20 15.08
CA ASP A 126 13.47 -16.04 15.80
C ASP A 126 12.56 -14.83 15.63
N ASN A 127 11.75 -14.60 16.66
CA ASN A 127 10.80 -13.50 16.74
C ASN A 127 11.46 -12.13 16.50
N THR A 128 12.74 -11.95 16.82
CA THR A 128 13.44 -10.66 16.64
C THR A 128 13.80 -10.35 15.19
N THR A 129 13.80 -11.36 14.32
CA THR A 129 14.10 -11.23 12.88
C THR A 129 12.84 -11.19 12.02
N LEU A 130 11.67 -11.40 12.62
CA LEU A 130 10.38 -11.41 11.96
C LEU A 130 9.70 -10.03 12.01
N PRO A 131 8.66 -9.79 11.19
CA PRO A 131 7.94 -8.52 11.19
C PRO A 131 7.42 -8.15 12.58
N ILE A 132 7.68 -6.90 12.98
CA ILE A 132 7.11 -6.30 14.17
C ILE A 132 5.66 -5.88 13.93
N GLN A 133 4.86 -5.86 14.98
CA GLN A 133 3.47 -5.39 14.95
C GLN A 133 3.33 -4.06 15.68
N ILE A 134 2.42 -3.23 15.19
CA ILE A 134 2.01 -1.98 15.84
C ILE A 134 0.58 -2.17 16.30
N VAL A 135 0.37 -2.29 17.60
CA VAL A 135 -0.93 -2.60 18.20
C VAL A 135 -1.50 -1.35 18.86
N PRO A 136 -2.69 -0.88 18.47
CA PRO A 136 -3.34 0.24 19.16
C PRO A 136 -3.76 -0.17 20.57
N THR A 137 -3.42 0.66 21.55
CA THR A 137 -3.92 0.57 22.91
C THR A 137 -5.18 1.41 23.04
N PHE A 138 -6.25 0.80 23.53
CA PHE A 138 -7.55 1.47 23.69
C PHE A 138 -7.80 1.85 25.14
N THR A 139 -8.41 3.02 25.34
CA THR A 139 -9.07 3.38 26.59
C THR A 139 -10.53 3.68 26.26
N GLY A 140 -11.43 2.75 26.60
CA GLY A 140 -12.79 2.75 26.07
C GLY A 140 -12.81 2.50 24.57
N SER A 141 -13.38 3.42 23.79
CA SER A 141 -13.45 3.34 22.31
C SER A 141 -12.38 4.19 21.61
N THR A 142 -11.48 4.83 22.36
CA THR A 142 -10.47 5.75 21.81
C THR A 142 -9.08 5.12 21.87
N ILE A 143 -8.33 5.23 20.78
CA ILE A 143 -6.91 4.85 20.72
C ILE A 143 -6.11 5.91 21.50
N THR A 144 -5.38 5.48 22.53
CA THR A 144 -4.58 6.39 23.38
C THR A 144 -3.08 6.31 23.10
N SER A 145 -2.59 5.16 22.66
CA SER A 145 -1.21 4.96 22.25
C SER A 145 -1.08 3.80 21.27
N TYR A 146 0.08 3.65 20.65
CA TYR A 146 0.44 2.48 19.86
C TYR A 146 1.61 1.77 20.55
N ALA A 147 1.46 0.47 20.80
CA ALA A 147 2.53 -0.37 21.30
C ALA A 147 3.25 -1.01 20.10
N VAL A 148 4.57 -0.87 20.05
CA VAL A 148 5.41 -1.61 19.10
C VAL A 148 5.84 -2.88 19.81
N ASP A 149 5.40 -4.02 19.31
CA ASP A 149 5.65 -5.32 19.92
C ASP A 149 6.05 -6.36 18.86
N VAL A 150 6.59 -7.48 19.31
CA VAL A 150 6.92 -8.62 18.46
C VAL A 150 5.74 -9.58 18.45
N ALA A 151 5.39 -10.12 17.28
CA ALA A 151 4.32 -11.12 17.18
C ALA A 151 4.77 -12.46 17.80
N THR A 152 3.82 -13.18 18.39
CA THR A 152 4.05 -14.56 18.86
C THR A 152 3.79 -15.51 17.71
N TRP A 153 4.86 -16.10 17.18
CA TRP A 153 4.78 -17.06 16.08
C TRP A 153 4.60 -18.48 16.60
N THR A 154 3.77 -19.27 15.92
CA THR A 154 3.50 -20.66 16.30
C THR A 154 4.74 -21.51 16.04
N ASN A 155 5.11 -22.31 17.05
CA ASN A 155 6.23 -23.25 16.95
C ASN A 155 5.86 -24.44 16.07
N ARG A 156 6.86 -25.10 15.50
CA ARG A 156 6.68 -26.39 14.83
C ARG A 156 6.22 -27.44 15.82
N LEU A 157 4.99 -27.92 15.65
CA LEU A 157 4.39 -28.93 16.53
C LEU A 157 4.63 -30.38 16.05
N VAL A 158 4.81 -30.59 14.74
CA VAL A 158 4.92 -31.93 14.15
C VAL A 158 5.99 -31.99 13.05
N GLY A 159 6.51 -33.19 12.81
CA GLY A 159 7.43 -33.49 11.72
C GLY A 159 8.87 -33.05 11.99
N ASP A 160 9.71 -33.14 10.97
CA ASP A 160 11.14 -32.82 11.03
C ASP A 160 11.57 -31.88 9.87
N ALA A 161 12.88 -31.69 9.70
CA ALA A 161 13.42 -30.77 8.70
C ALA A 161 13.13 -31.19 7.25
N GLU A 162 12.74 -32.44 7.00
CA GLU A 162 12.41 -32.94 5.67
C GLU A 162 10.89 -32.94 5.42
N THR A 163 10.12 -33.40 6.40
CA THR A 163 8.65 -33.57 6.27
C THR A 163 7.85 -32.30 6.56
N ASN A 164 8.38 -31.42 7.41
CA ASN A 164 7.80 -30.11 7.72
C ASN A 164 8.94 -29.07 7.76
N PRO A 165 9.56 -28.75 6.60
CA PRO A 165 10.76 -27.93 6.53
C PRO A 165 10.55 -26.52 7.12
N ASN A 166 11.64 -25.82 7.40
CA ASN A 166 11.54 -24.40 7.76
C ASN A 166 10.94 -23.62 6.58
N PRO A 167 10.07 -22.62 6.82
CA PRO A 167 9.55 -21.76 5.77
C PRO A 167 10.68 -21.10 4.98
N SER A 168 10.51 -20.93 3.68
CA SER A 168 11.58 -20.48 2.78
C SER A 168 12.06 -19.05 3.02
N PHE A 169 11.35 -18.26 3.85
CA PHE A 169 11.78 -16.94 4.30
C PHE A 169 12.88 -17.00 5.38
N VAL A 170 13.06 -18.13 6.07
CA VAL A 170 14.09 -18.24 7.12
C VAL A 170 15.48 -18.13 6.48
N GLY A 171 16.26 -17.12 6.88
CA GLY A 171 17.55 -16.81 6.28
C GLY A 171 17.49 -15.96 5.01
N LYS A 172 16.31 -15.46 4.62
CA LYS A 172 16.12 -14.53 3.49
C LYS A 172 15.45 -13.24 3.95
N THR A 173 15.52 -12.21 3.10
CA THR A 173 14.83 -10.94 3.34
C THR A 173 13.35 -11.05 2.96
N ILE A 174 12.48 -10.57 3.84
CA ILE A 174 11.06 -10.37 3.56
C ILE A 174 10.91 -9.01 2.87
N ASN A 175 10.39 -9.01 1.63
CA ASN A 175 10.24 -7.81 0.81
C ASN A 175 8.87 -7.13 1.00
N ASP A 176 7.79 -7.90 1.23
CA ASP A 176 6.42 -7.37 1.38
C ASP A 176 5.58 -8.30 2.29
N ILE A 177 4.56 -7.71 2.90
CA ILE A 177 3.58 -8.38 3.76
C ILE A 177 2.19 -8.03 3.23
N PHE A 178 1.39 -9.04 2.97
CA PHE A 178 0.08 -8.85 2.38
C PHE A 178 -0.93 -9.88 2.91
N PHE A 179 -2.21 -9.63 2.70
CA PHE A 179 -3.28 -10.58 3.04
C PHE A 179 -3.98 -11.03 1.77
N PHE A 180 -4.27 -12.32 1.67
CA PHE A 180 -4.99 -12.87 0.54
C PHE A 180 -5.74 -14.14 0.95
N LYS A 181 -7.04 -14.21 0.64
CA LYS A 181 -7.93 -15.37 0.93
C LYS A 181 -7.76 -15.92 2.37
N ASN A 182 -7.88 -15.04 3.39
CA ASN A 182 -7.75 -15.36 4.82
C ASN A 182 -6.42 -16.02 5.23
N ARG A 183 -5.33 -15.62 4.56
CA ARG A 183 -3.96 -16.01 4.91
C ARG A 183 -3.07 -14.79 4.97
N LEU A 184 -2.13 -14.78 5.91
CA LEU A 184 -1.02 -13.84 5.92
C LEU A 184 0.02 -14.30 4.90
N GLY A 185 0.36 -13.43 3.97
CA GLY A 185 1.36 -13.65 2.93
C GLY A 185 2.65 -12.90 3.24
N LEU A 186 3.78 -13.59 3.09
CA LEU A 186 5.11 -13.03 3.11
C LEU A 186 5.76 -13.23 1.74
N LEU A 187 6.35 -12.16 1.24
CA LEU A 187 7.08 -12.16 -0.02
C LEU A 187 8.58 -12.19 0.24
N THR A 188 9.29 -13.08 -0.43
CA THR A 188 10.77 -13.11 -0.43
C THR A 188 11.28 -12.88 -1.85
N ASP A 189 12.60 -12.88 -2.05
CA ASP A 189 13.16 -12.68 -3.39
C ASP A 189 12.65 -13.67 -4.43
N GLY A 190 12.36 -14.93 -4.07
CA GLY A 190 11.98 -15.96 -5.05
C GLY A 190 10.77 -16.79 -4.68
N SER A 191 10.14 -16.54 -3.54
CA SER A 191 9.04 -17.35 -3.04
C SER A 191 7.91 -16.51 -2.45
N VAL A 192 6.70 -17.02 -2.59
CA VAL A 192 5.50 -16.54 -1.90
C VAL A 192 5.14 -17.54 -0.83
N ILE A 193 5.05 -17.08 0.42
CA ILE A 193 4.76 -17.92 1.58
C ILE A 193 3.45 -17.45 2.20
N PHE A 194 2.49 -18.35 2.40
CA PHE A 194 1.28 -18.08 3.14
C PHE A 194 1.22 -18.86 4.45
N SER A 195 0.65 -18.23 5.46
CA SER A 195 0.27 -18.86 6.72
C SER A 195 -0.77 -19.96 6.49
N GLU A 196 -1.02 -20.74 7.54
CA GLU A 196 -2.24 -21.54 7.65
C GLU A 196 -3.48 -20.65 7.46
N ALA A 197 -4.54 -21.23 6.90
CA ALA A 197 -5.81 -20.54 6.74
C ALA A 197 -6.41 -20.22 8.12
N ASP A 198 -6.83 -18.97 8.32
CA ASP A 198 -7.40 -18.45 9.59
C ASP A 198 -6.40 -18.36 10.77
N GLU A 199 -5.19 -18.91 10.64
CA GLU A 199 -4.11 -18.85 11.64
C GLU A 199 -2.89 -18.10 11.09
N TYR A 200 -2.92 -16.77 11.23
CA TYR A 200 -1.98 -15.85 10.56
C TYR A 200 -0.52 -15.98 11.00
N PHE A 201 -0.28 -16.48 12.21
CA PHE A 201 1.07 -16.59 12.78
C PHE A 201 1.62 -18.03 12.73
N ASN A 202 0.94 -18.95 12.04
CA ASN A 202 1.43 -20.31 11.82
C ASN A 202 1.91 -20.53 10.38
N PHE A 203 3.19 -20.88 10.24
CA PHE A 203 3.82 -21.27 8.96
C PHE A 203 4.28 -22.72 8.92
N PHE A 204 3.93 -23.52 9.93
CA PHE A 204 4.20 -24.95 9.96
C PHE A 204 2.93 -25.76 9.77
N ARG A 205 3.06 -26.93 9.16
CA ARG A 205 1.94 -27.88 9.09
C ARG A 205 1.59 -28.36 10.50
N THR A 206 0.29 -28.58 10.75
CA THR A 206 -0.25 -29.14 11.99
C THR A 206 -0.24 -30.66 12.01
N THR A 207 -0.21 -31.31 10.85
CA THR A 207 -0.04 -32.76 10.65
C THR A 207 0.86 -33.03 9.43
N VAL A 208 1.69 -34.06 9.50
CA VAL A 208 2.50 -34.51 8.35
C VAL A 208 1.87 -35.69 7.60
N LEU A 209 0.93 -36.41 8.24
CA LEU A 209 0.30 -37.61 7.68
C LEU A 209 -0.51 -37.32 6.40
N THR A 210 -1.21 -36.19 6.39
CA THR A 210 -2.01 -35.75 5.26
C THR A 210 -1.79 -34.26 5.01
N LEU A 211 -1.88 -33.85 3.75
CA LEU A 211 -1.84 -32.44 3.40
C LEU A 211 -3.26 -31.87 3.48
N LEU A 212 -3.51 -31.07 4.52
CA LEU A 212 -4.78 -30.35 4.69
C LEU A 212 -4.87 -29.19 3.71
N ASP A 213 -6.08 -28.86 3.25
CA ASP A 213 -6.31 -27.72 2.37
C ASP A 213 -5.95 -26.37 3.03
N GLY A 214 -6.10 -26.29 4.37
CA GLY A 214 -5.73 -25.14 5.19
C GLY A 214 -4.24 -25.00 5.45
N ALA A 215 -3.41 -26.00 5.13
CA ALA A 215 -1.98 -26.01 5.45
C ALA A 215 -1.25 -24.77 4.88
N PRO A 216 -0.13 -24.33 5.50
CA PRO A 216 0.72 -23.28 4.95
C PRO A 216 1.15 -23.57 3.52
N ILE A 217 1.37 -22.51 2.74
CA ILE A 217 1.74 -22.61 1.32
C ILE A 217 3.12 -21.98 1.15
N ASP A 218 4.05 -22.68 0.52
CA ASP A 218 5.37 -22.14 0.18
C ASP A 218 5.68 -22.50 -1.26
N VAL A 219 5.62 -21.51 -2.15
CA VAL A 219 5.77 -21.71 -3.59
C VAL A 219 6.84 -20.77 -4.12
N GLY A 220 7.87 -21.38 -4.72
CA GLY A 220 8.88 -20.66 -5.47
C GLY A 220 8.36 -20.19 -6.84
N VAL A 221 8.81 -19.03 -7.28
CA VAL A 221 8.58 -18.53 -8.63
C VAL A 221 9.69 -19.04 -9.54
N ALA A 222 9.31 -19.85 -10.52
CA ALA A 222 10.22 -20.31 -11.56
C ALA A 222 10.14 -19.38 -12.78
N HIS A 223 11.23 -18.67 -13.07
CA HIS A 223 11.34 -17.82 -14.24
C HIS A 223 12.75 -17.90 -14.86
N THR A 224 12.88 -17.60 -16.15
CA THR A 224 14.17 -17.66 -16.86
C THR A 224 15.10 -16.50 -16.50
N LYS A 225 14.54 -15.39 -16.03
CA LYS A 225 15.27 -14.21 -15.52
C LYS A 225 15.25 -14.21 -13.99
N VAL A 226 16.26 -13.59 -13.39
CA VAL A 226 16.26 -13.33 -11.94
C VAL A 226 15.12 -12.37 -11.62
N SER A 227 14.06 -12.89 -11.01
CA SER A 227 12.88 -12.12 -10.63
C SER A 227 12.84 -11.99 -9.11
N THR A 228 13.34 -10.88 -8.57
CA THR A 228 13.15 -10.55 -7.16
C THR A 228 11.73 -10.02 -6.96
N LEU A 229 10.91 -10.73 -6.19
CA LEU A 229 9.54 -10.28 -5.93
C LEU A 229 9.57 -9.14 -4.92
N LYS A 230 8.96 -8.00 -5.27
CA LYS A 230 9.00 -6.75 -4.48
C LYS A 230 7.66 -6.37 -3.89
N HIS A 231 6.57 -6.51 -4.64
CA HIS A 231 5.24 -6.15 -4.17
C HIS A 231 4.21 -7.21 -4.55
N ALA A 232 3.23 -7.42 -3.69
CA ALA A 232 2.08 -8.28 -3.96
C ALA A 232 0.78 -7.46 -3.83
N VAL A 233 -0.02 -7.43 -4.89
CA VAL A 233 -1.27 -6.65 -4.93
C VAL A 233 -2.44 -7.55 -5.29
N PRO A 234 -3.44 -7.69 -4.39
CA PRO A 234 -4.66 -8.41 -4.70
C PRO A 234 -5.49 -7.61 -5.71
N PHE A 235 -5.90 -8.27 -6.80
CA PHE A 235 -6.59 -7.64 -7.91
C PHE A 235 -7.51 -8.64 -8.61
N GLN A 236 -8.82 -8.35 -8.64
CA GLN A 236 -9.85 -9.18 -9.29
C GLN A 236 -9.75 -10.68 -8.96
N GLU A 237 -9.80 -11.02 -7.66
CA GLU A 237 -9.68 -12.39 -7.12
C GLU A 237 -8.36 -13.11 -7.39
N LYS A 238 -7.43 -12.45 -8.09
CA LYS A 238 -6.08 -12.91 -8.37
C LYS A 238 -5.11 -12.11 -7.51
N LEU A 239 -3.90 -12.64 -7.35
CA LEU A 239 -2.81 -11.92 -6.71
C LEU A 239 -1.74 -11.64 -7.76
N VAL A 240 -1.51 -10.36 -8.03
CA VAL A 240 -0.48 -9.91 -8.97
C VAL A 240 0.79 -9.64 -8.18
N LEU A 241 1.87 -10.31 -8.57
CA LEU A 241 3.19 -10.17 -7.98
C LEU A 241 4.06 -9.35 -8.92
N PHE A 242 4.73 -8.36 -8.38
CA PHE A 242 5.57 -7.44 -9.13
C PHE A 242 7.05 -7.72 -8.83
N SER A 243 7.81 -7.97 -9.89
CA SER A 243 9.26 -7.90 -9.90
C SER A 243 9.71 -6.74 -10.78
N PRO A 244 10.97 -6.27 -10.66
CA PRO A 244 11.46 -5.12 -11.43
C PRO A 244 11.32 -5.23 -12.97
N GLN A 245 11.25 -6.45 -13.51
CA GLN A 245 11.24 -6.70 -14.97
C GLN A 245 10.05 -7.56 -15.44
N SER A 246 9.26 -8.10 -14.52
CA SER A 246 8.21 -9.06 -14.86
C SER A 246 7.09 -9.06 -13.84
N GLN A 247 5.87 -9.31 -14.30
CA GLN A 247 4.70 -9.48 -13.45
C GLN A 247 4.28 -10.95 -13.50
N PHE A 248 3.86 -11.45 -12.35
CA PHE A 248 3.34 -12.80 -12.20
C PHE A 248 1.93 -12.74 -11.63
N VAL A 249 1.15 -13.76 -11.93
CA VAL A 249 -0.15 -13.96 -11.30
C VAL A 249 -0.11 -15.27 -10.56
N LEU A 250 -0.44 -15.21 -9.27
CA LEU A 250 -0.75 -16.38 -8.48
C LEU A 250 -2.21 -16.75 -8.72
N ARG A 251 -2.42 -17.94 -9.25
CA ARG A 251 -3.72 -18.56 -9.46
C ARG A 251 -3.88 -19.71 -8.48
N GLY A 252 -5.10 -19.90 -8.00
CA GLY A 252 -5.53 -21.10 -7.30
C GLY A 252 -6.84 -21.56 -7.89
N ALA A 253 -7.31 -22.75 -7.47
CA ALA A 253 -8.70 -23.12 -7.66
C ALA A 253 -9.62 -22.23 -6.79
N ASP A 254 -10.90 -22.59 -6.68
CA ASP A 254 -11.87 -21.90 -5.82
C ASP A 254 -11.31 -21.71 -4.40
N LEU A 255 -10.76 -22.80 -3.84
CA LEU A 255 -9.99 -22.81 -2.60
C LEU A 255 -8.49 -22.67 -2.90
N LEU A 256 -7.83 -21.75 -2.21
CA LEU A 256 -6.37 -21.62 -2.28
C LEU A 256 -5.71 -22.65 -1.35
N THR A 257 -5.20 -23.72 -1.95
CA THR A 257 -4.55 -24.83 -1.25
C THR A 257 -3.12 -25.02 -1.74
N ALA A 258 -2.26 -25.58 -0.89
CA ALA A 258 -0.86 -25.86 -1.24
C ALA A 258 -0.71 -26.77 -2.47
N LYS A 259 -1.73 -27.55 -2.81
CA LYS A 259 -1.73 -28.50 -3.93
C LYS A 259 -2.13 -27.88 -5.27
N THR A 260 -2.89 -26.79 -5.26
CA THR A 260 -3.50 -26.19 -6.47
C THR A 260 -2.93 -24.83 -6.85
N VAL A 261 -2.19 -24.21 -5.94
CA VAL A 261 -1.54 -22.92 -6.17
C VAL A 261 -0.51 -23.02 -7.29
N ASN A 262 -0.54 -22.06 -8.20
CA ASN A 262 0.42 -21.95 -9.29
C ASN A 262 0.75 -20.47 -9.53
N ILE A 263 2.01 -20.18 -9.83
CA ILE A 263 2.48 -18.84 -10.17
C ILE A 263 2.96 -18.86 -11.61
N SER A 264 2.33 -18.04 -12.46
CA SER A 264 2.66 -17.95 -13.88
C SER A 264 3.06 -16.52 -14.25
N PRO A 265 4.12 -16.32 -15.07
CA PRO A 265 4.43 -15.00 -15.63
C PRO A 265 3.31 -14.58 -16.60
N ILE A 266 3.00 -13.29 -16.61
CA ILE A 266 1.94 -12.72 -17.46
C ILE A 266 2.48 -11.67 -18.44
N THR A 267 3.28 -10.72 -17.95
CA THR A 267 3.79 -9.58 -18.70
C THR A 267 5.22 -9.27 -18.24
N GLU A 268 5.99 -8.60 -19.10
CA GLU A 268 7.38 -8.22 -18.84
C GLU A 268 7.59 -6.70 -18.86
N TYR A 269 6.73 -5.96 -18.15
CA TYR A 269 6.94 -4.52 -17.99
C TYR A 269 8.03 -4.25 -16.95
N ASN A 270 8.84 -3.21 -17.20
CA ASN A 270 9.74 -2.68 -16.18
C ASN A 270 8.93 -1.95 -15.12
N VAL A 271 9.28 -2.13 -13.85
CA VAL A 271 8.58 -1.56 -12.70
C VAL A 271 9.58 -0.95 -11.73
N THR A 272 9.27 0.23 -11.22
CA THR A 272 10.04 0.87 -10.16
C THR A 272 9.77 0.13 -8.85
N SER A 273 10.81 -0.46 -8.25
CA SER A 273 10.69 -1.31 -7.07
C SER A 273 10.34 -0.58 -5.78
N ASP A 274 10.56 0.74 -5.75
CA ASP A 274 10.53 1.50 -4.50
C ASP A 274 9.12 1.97 -4.12
N VAL A 275 8.15 1.83 -5.06
CA VAL A 275 6.78 2.27 -4.88
C VAL A 275 5.84 1.09 -5.01
N LYS A 276 4.96 0.94 -4.03
CA LYS A 276 3.91 -0.07 -4.07
C LYS A 276 2.90 0.26 -5.18
N PRO A 277 2.58 -0.68 -6.09
CA PRO A 277 1.52 -0.49 -7.07
C PRO A 277 0.17 -0.23 -6.41
N LEU A 278 -0.62 0.65 -7.02
CA LEU A 278 -1.88 1.12 -6.51
C LEU A 278 -3.05 0.43 -7.25
N ALA A 279 -3.77 -0.46 -6.58
CA ALA A 279 -5.01 -1.01 -7.12
C ALA A 279 -6.18 -0.04 -6.86
N LEU A 280 -6.84 0.41 -7.93
CA LEU A 280 -8.04 1.26 -7.85
C LEU A 280 -9.09 0.74 -8.83
N THR A 281 -10.28 0.47 -8.31
CA THR A 281 -11.43 -0.02 -9.09
C THR A 281 -11.07 -1.28 -9.88
N ASN A 282 -10.91 -1.18 -11.20
CA ASN A 282 -10.61 -2.30 -12.12
C ASN A 282 -9.22 -2.18 -12.75
N TYR A 283 -8.34 -1.37 -12.15
CA TYR A 283 -7.00 -1.10 -12.67
C TYR A 283 -5.96 -1.20 -11.57
N VAL A 284 -4.74 -1.57 -11.95
CA VAL A 284 -3.56 -1.44 -11.10
C VAL A 284 -2.62 -0.43 -11.73
N TYR A 285 -2.21 0.58 -10.97
CA TYR A 285 -1.29 1.60 -11.43
C TYR A 285 0.09 1.34 -10.87
N PHE A 286 1.10 1.27 -11.74
CA PHE A 286 2.49 1.07 -11.34
C PHE A 286 3.42 1.92 -12.18
N SER A 287 4.48 2.42 -11.56
CA SER A 287 5.43 3.29 -12.24
C SER A 287 6.57 2.51 -12.86
N PHE A 288 7.23 3.14 -13.83
CA PHE A 288 8.41 2.61 -14.48
C PHE A 288 9.46 3.71 -14.72
N PRO A 289 10.76 3.39 -14.62
CA PRO A 289 11.80 4.39 -14.71
C PRO A 289 12.08 4.80 -16.17
N ARG A 290 12.31 6.11 -16.39
CA ARG A 290 12.73 6.75 -17.64
C ARG A 290 13.95 7.65 -17.40
N ASP A 291 15.09 7.07 -17.02
CA ASP A 291 16.34 7.78 -16.70
C ASP A 291 16.17 8.91 -15.65
N ARG A 292 15.75 10.11 -16.07
CA ARG A 292 15.48 11.27 -15.21
C ARG A 292 14.01 11.49 -14.85
N TYR A 293 13.11 10.69 -15.42
CA TYR A 293 11.67 10.80 -15.24
C TYR A 293 11.07 9.45 -14.88
N GLU A 294 9.82 9.44 -14.42
CA GLU A 294 9.03 8.23 -14.21
C GLU A 294 7.81 8.26 -15.14
N GLY A 295 7.48 7.11 -15.70
CA GLY A 295 6.20 6.90 -16.37
C GLY A 295 5.25 6.13 -15.47
N LEU A 296 3.96 6.15 -15.81
CA LEU A 296 2.93 5.42 -15.09
C LEU A 296 2.13 4.56 -16.06
N TYR A 297 2.04 3.27 -15.77
CA TYR A 297 1.19 2.32 -16.46
C TYR A 297 -0.14 2.16 -15.72
N GLU A 298 -1.20 2.04 -16.50
CA GLU A 298 -2.52 1.57 -16.09
C GLU A 298 -2.69 0.15 -16.58
N PHE A 299 -2.65 -0.80 -15.64
CA PHE A 299 -2.73 -2.23 -15.88
C PHE A 299 -4.16 -2.74 -15.70
N TYR A 300 -4.61 -3.59 -16.61
CA TYR A 300 -5.96 -4.11 -16.64
C TYR A 300 -5.99 -5.56 -17.12
N VAL A 301 -7.11 -6.22 -16.84
CA VAL A 301 -7.46 -7.50 -17.46
C VAL A 301 -8.53 -7.23 -18.50
N ASP A 302 -8.25 -7.63 -19.74
CA ASP A 302 -9.24 -7.59 -20.81
C ASP A 302 -10.38 -8.58 -20.48
N LYS A 303 -11.61 -8.07 -20.43
CA LYS A 303 -12.78 -8.84 -19.99
C LYS A 303 -13.20 -9.94 -20.96
N ASP A 304 -12.87 -9.80 -22.23
CA ASP A 304 -13.29 -10.73 -23.27
C ASP A 304 -12.26 -11.86 -23.44
N THR A 305 -10.99 -11.58 -23.16
CA THR A 305 -9.87 -12.50 -23.41
C THR A 305 -9.14 -13.01 -22.15
N ASP A 306 -9.40 -12.44 -20.97
CA ASP A 306 -8.64 -12.66 -19.72
C ASP A 306 -7.12 -12.38 -19.87
N ILE A 307 -6.74 -11.59 -20.88
CA ILE A 307 -5.36 -11.18 -21.13
C ILE A 307 -5.03 -9.97 -20.26
N PHE A 308 -3.85 -10.02 -19.67
CA PHE A 308 -3.29 -8.90 -18.91
C PHE A 308 -2.55 -7.96 -19.85
N ASP A 309 -2.83 -6.67 -19.74
CA ASP A 309 -2.20 -5.64 -20.55
C ASP A 309 -2.04 -4.35 -19.75
N ALA A 310 -1.16 -3.47 -20.21
CA ALA A 310 -0.91 -2.17 -19.60
C ALA A 310 -0.87 -1.05 -20.63
N SER A 311 -1.58 0.04 -20.34
CA SER A 311 -1.55 1.26 -21.14
C SER A 311 -0.78 2.36 -20.42
N GLU A 312 0.08 3.08 -21.13
CA GLU A 312 0.83 4.18 -20.54
C GLU A 312 0.01 5.47 -20.48
N ILE A 313 -0.27 5.93 -19.25
CA ILE A 313 -1.03 7.17 -19.01
C ILE A 313 -0.14 8.43 -19.00
N THR A 314 1.18 8.27 -18.94
CA THR A 314 2.17 9.34 -19.10
C THR A 314 2.64 9.53 -20.54
N SER A 315 2.09 8.77 -21.50
CA SER A 315 2.57 8.76 -22.89
C SER A 315 2.55 10.14 -23.56
N GLN A 316 1.58 10.99 -23.20
CA GLN A 316 1.46 12.37 -23.71
C GLN A 316 2.39 13.37 -22.99
N VAL A 317 2.86 13.02 -21.80
CA VAL A 317 3.67 13.86 -20.90
C VAL A 317 4.85 13.07 -20.28
N PRO A 318 5.73 12.48 -21.10
CA PRO A 318 6.72 11.50 -20.64
C PRO A 318 7.83 12.07 -19.73
N THR A 319 7.95 13.40 -19.66
CA THR A 319 8.96 14.12 -18.87
C THR A 319 8.33 14.96 -17.76
N TYR A 320 7.09 14.65 -17.35
CA TYR A 320 6.35 15.46 -16.39
C TYR A 320 6.58 15.06 -14.93
N VAL A 321 6.62 13.75 -14.66
CA VAL A 321 6.91 13.21 -13.34
C VAL A 321 8.41 12.94 -13.24
N PRO A 322 9.15 13.58 -12.30
CA PRO A 322 10.56 13.33 -12.07
C PRO A 322 10.85 11.88 -11.66
N SER A 323 12.13 11.49 -11.73
CA SER A 323 12.62 10.24 -11.17
C SER A 323 12.35 10.12 -9.67
N SER A 324 12.52 8.92 -9.12
CA SER A 324 12.44 8.66 -7.68
C SER A 324 11.03 8.92 -7.12
N LEU A 325 10.04 8.30 -7.76
CA LEU A 325 8.69 8.23 -7.22
C LEU A 325 8.76 7.60 -5.82
N ARG A 326 8.07 8.22 -4.86
CA ARG A 326 8.07 7.82 -3.45
C ARG A 326 6.76 7.16 -3.05
N GLN A 327 5.64 7.72 -3.51
CA GLN A 327 4.32 7.26 -3.12
C GLN A 327 3.35 7.43 -4.29
N LEU A 328 2.47 6.44 -4.44
CA LEU A 328 1.32 6.50 -5.34
C LEU A 328 0.07 6.25 -4.49
N ILE A 329 -0.82 7.24 -4.43
CA ILE A 329 -2.09 7.16 -3.72
C ILE A 329 -3.21 7.59 -4.66
N GLY A 330 -4.45 7.24 -4.35
CA GLY A 330 -5.58 7.73 -5.11
C GLY A 330 -6.89 7.33 -4.49
N THR A 331 -7.97 7.89 -5.03
CA THR A 331 -9.34 7.64 -4.60
C THR A 331 -10.24 7.36 -5.80
N PRO A 332 -11.09 6.33 -5.74
CA PRO A 332 -12.09 6.07 -6.78
C PRO A 332 -13.28 7.03 -6.70
N SER A 333 -13.47 7.75 -5.59
CA SER A 333 -14.62 8.65 -5.41
C SER A 333 -14.56 9.87 -6.33
N GLU A 334 -13.35 10.36 -6.61
CA GLU A 334 -13.11 11.54 -7.46
C GLU A 334 -12.32 11.22 -8.74
N ASP A 335 -12.02 9.94 -8.99
CA ASP A 335 -11.18 9.47 -10.10
C ASP A 335 -9.82 10.21 -10.16
N VAL A 336 -9.14 10.27 -9.02
CA VAL A 336 -7.85 10.98 -8.86
C VAL A 336 -6.76 10.05 -8.34
N ILE A 337 -5.58 10.17 -8.95
CA ILE A 337 -4.33 9.57 -8.48
C ILE A 337 -3.33 10.69 -8.21
N VAL A 338 -2.57 10.55 -7.14
CA VAL A 338 -1.52 11.48 -6.74
C VAL A 338 -0.21 10.72 -6.60
N ALA A 339 0.80 11.24 -7.29
CA ALA A 339 2.18 10.77 -7.28
C ALA A 339 3.04 11.79 -6.54
N SER A 340 3.82 11.34 -5.56
CA SER A 340 4.81 12.16 -4.85
C SER A 340 6.23 11.66 -5.13
N THR A 341 7.17 12.60 -5.23
CA THR A 341 8.58 12.30 -5.59
C THR A 341 9.53 12.80 -4.51
N THR A 342 10.71 12.19 -4.39
CA THR A 342 11.75 12.69 -3.48
C THR A 342 12.53 13.90 -4.01
N ASP A 343 12.44 14.19 -5.32
CA ASP A 343 13.13 15.32 -5.96
C ASP A 343 12.65 16.67 -5.41
N ASN A 344 11.33 16.84 -5.29
CA ASN A 344 10.74 18.01 -4.64
C ASN A 344 9.53 17.60 -3.78
N LEU A 345 9.70 17.70 -2.46
CA LEU A 345 8.67 17.35 -1.48
C LEU A 345 7.48 18.34 -1.46
N LYS A 346 7.60 19.49 -2.12
CA LYS A 346 6.49 20.46 -2.26
C LYS A 346 5.57 20.14 -3.43
N HIS A 347 5.96 19.21 -4.31
CA HIS A 347 5.23 18.92 -5.53
C HIS A 347 4.44 17.62 -5.40
N LEU A 348 3.12 17.71 -5.63
CA LEU A 348 2.27 16.56 -5.86
C LEU A 348 1.81 16.55 -7.31
N TYR A 349 2.07 15.45 -8.02
CA TYR A 349 1.65 15.24 -9.40
C TYR A 349 0.29 14.56 -9.38
N VAL A 350 -0.73 15.25 -9.87
CA VAL A 350 -2.11 14.79 -9.80
C VAL A 350 -2.58 14.39 -11.18
N TYR A 351 -3.08 13.16 -11.28
CA TYR A 351 -3.72 12.61 -12.46
C TYR A 351 -5.21 12.49 -12.21
N ARG A 352 -6.02 13.20 -13.01
CA ARG A 352 -7.48 13.09 -12.99
C ARG A 352 -7.94 12.41 -14.27
N TYR A 353 -8.80 11.41 -14.12
CA TYR A 353 -9.38 10.69 -15.24
C TYR A 353 -10.91 10.68 -15.12
N PHE A 354 -11.57 10.40 -16.23
CA PHE A 354 -13.02 10.20 -16.24
C PHE A 354 -13.38 9.24 -17.36
N TRP A 355 -14.15 8.22 -17.00
CA TRP A 355 -14.61 7.17 -17.91
C TRP A 355 -16.07 7.40 -18.25
N GLN A 356 -16.38 7.42 -19.55
CA GLN A 356 -17.75 7.38 -20.03
C GLN A 356 -17.94 6.09 -20.83
N ASN A 357 -18.81 5.21 -20.34
CA ASN A 357 -19.01 3.85 -20.87
C ASN A 357 -17.72 3.01 -20.83
N ARG A 358 -17.02 2.89 -21.96
CA ARG A 358 -15.75 2.17 -22.13
C ARG A 358 -14.63 3.07 -22.66
N GLU A 359 -14.89 4.35 -22.81
CA GLU A 359 -13.93 5.31 -23.34
C GLU A 359 -13.47 6.25 -22.23
N LYS A 360 -12.16 6.44 -22.14
CA LYS A 360 -11.56 7.44 -21.25
C LYS A 360 -11.67 8.80 -21.93
N ILE A 361 -12.67 9.59 -21.53
CA ILE A 361 -12.92 10.90 -22.12
C ILE A 361 -12.11 12.02 -21.46
N GLN A 362 -11.55 11.78 -20.28
CA GLN A 362 -10.61 12.68 -19.61
C GLN A 362 -9.36 11.92 -19.16
N SER A 363 -8.20 12.49 -19.47
CA SER A 363 -6.89 12.07 -19.00
C SER A 363 -6.05 13.34 -18.84
N ALA A 364 -5.97 13.85 -17.61
CA ALA A 364 -5.38 15.16 -17.33
C ALA A 364 -4.35 15.06 -16.22
N TRP A 365 -3.16 15.62 -16.46
CA TRP A 365 -2.10 15.76 -15.48
C TRP A 365 -2.01 17.22 -15.02
N MET A 366 -1.86 17.41 -13.71
CA MET A 366 -1.63 18.71 -13.07
C MET A 366 -0.63 18.56 -11.94
N ARG A 367 -0.13 19.68 -11.41
CA ARG A 367 0.84 19.69 -10.30
C ARG A 367 0.35 20.67 -9.25
N PHE A 368 0.29 20.21 -8.01
CA PHE A 368 0.11 21.08 -6.85
C PHE A 368 1.47 21.39 -6.24
N GLU A 369 1.66 22.66 -5.92
CA GLU A 369 2.88 23.18 -5.32
C GLU A 369 2.53 23.81 -3.98
N PHE A 370 2.95 23.14 -2.90
CA PHE A 370 2.62 23.52 -1.54
C PHE A 370 3.69 24.47 -0.96
N ALA A 371 3.29 25.32 -0.02
CA ALA A 371 4.24 26.22 0.65
C ALA A 371 5.32 25.46 1.46
N LYS A 372 4.94 24.31 2.04
CA LYS A 372 5.78 23.45 2.88
C LYS A 372 6.01 22.08 2.26
N ASP A 373 7.07 21.43 2.72
CA ASP A 373 7.45 20.10 2.28
C ASP A 373 6.48 19.06 2.85
N ILE A 374 6.07 18.11 2.01
CA ILE A 374 5.15 17.04 2.35
C ILE A 374 5.93 15.79 2.73
N VAL A 375 5.67 15.29 3.95
CA VAL A 375 6.28 14.06 4.47
C VAL A 375 5.46 12.84 4.08
N GLY A 376 4.13 12.96 4.07
CA GLY A 376 3.24 11.86 3.75
C GLY A 376 1.89 12.37 3.27
N SER A 377 1.22 11.55 2.47
CA SER A 377 -0.10 11.85 1.94
C SER A 377 -0.98 10.59 1.94
N GLY A 378 -2.29 10.76 2.07
CA GLY A 378 -3.25 9.67 2.04
C GLY A 378 -4.66 10.17 1.77
N PHE A 379 -5.48 9.32 1.15
CA PHE A 379 -6.89 9.62 0.94
C PHE A 379 -7.76 8.94 2.00
N ILE A 380 -8.76 9.66 2.47
CA ILE A 380 -9.91 9.09 3.19
C ILE A 380 -11.15 9.61 2.46
N ASP A 381 -11.95 8.71 1.90
CA ASP A 381 -13.06 9.06 1.01
C ASP A 381 -12.62 9.96 -0.16
N SER A 382 -13.12 11.20 -0.23
CA SER A 382 -12.75 12.22 -1.23
C SER A 382 -11.74 13.25 -0.71
N ASP A 383 -11.32 13.14 0.55
CA ASP A 383 -10.41 14.09 1.18
C ASP A 383 -8.96 13.62 1.09
N LEU A 384 -8.07 14.49 0.61
CA LEU A 384 -6.63 14.29 0.67
C LEU A 384 -6.11 14.83 2.00
N PHE A 385 -5.53 13.94 2.79
CA PHE A 385 -4.78 14.27 4.00
C PHE A 385 -3.29 14.36 3.68
N VAL A 386 -2.65 15.42 4.16
CA VAL A 386 -1.24 15.71 3.93
C VAL A 386 -0.58 16.01 5.27
N VAL A 387 0.59 15.40 5.51
CA VAL A 387 1.43 15.70 6.67
C VAL A 387 2.63 16.51 6.22
N THR A 388 2.79 17.70 6.78
CA THR A 388 3.89 18.62 6.48
C THR A 388 5.07 18.41 7.41
N THR A 389 6.27 18.85 7.01
CA THR A 389 7.50 18.71 7.82
C THR A 389 7.47 19.44 9.16
N ASP A 390 6.61 20.44 9.31
CA ASP A 390 6.41 21.18 10.56
C ASP A 390 5.43 20.48 11.53
N GLY A 391 4.99 19.26 11.20
CA GLY A 391 4.18 18.41 12.08
C GLY A 391 2.67 18.68 12.01
N HIS A 392 2.20 19.43 11.00
CA HIS A 392 0.77 19.67 10.82
C HIS A 392 0.14 18.60 9.95
N LEU A 393 -1.13 18.29 10.27
CA LEU A 393 -2.01 17.49 9.44
C LEU A 393 -2.98 18.44 8.73
N GLU A 394 -2.87 18.50 7.42
CA GLU A 394 -3.70 19.35 6.57
C GLU A 394 -4.68 18.48 5.76
N LYS A 395 -5.88 19.01 5.53
CA LYS A 395 -6.95 18.36 4.78
C LYS A 395 -7.32 19.22 3.57
N MET A 396 -7.39 18.58 2.41
CA MET A 396 -7.86 19.17 1.16
C MET A 396 -9.02 18.35 0.60
N ALA A 397 -10.21 18.96 0.55
CA ALA A 397 -11.37 18.34 -0.08
C ALA A 397 -11.20 18.36 -1.60
N MET A 398 -11.18 17.18 -2.24
CA MET A 398 -11.10 17.06 -3.71
C MET A 398 -12.46 17.01 -4.39
N GLU A 399 -13.54 17.09 -3.61
CA GLU A 399 -14.91 17.01 -4.10
C GLU A 399 -15.26 18.16 -5.05
N ALA A 400 -16.03 17.84 -6.09
CA ALA A 400 -16.55 18.86 -6.99
C ALA A 400 -17.63 19.71 -6.28
N GLY A 401 -17.45 21.04 -6.31
CA GLY A 401 -18.47 21.98 -5.85
C GLY A 401 -18.47 22.27 -4.35
N HIS A 402 -17.36 22.02 -3.66
CA HIS A 402 -17.15 22.45 -2.27
C HIS A 402 -17.44 23.95 -2.09
N LYS A 403 -18.14 24.31 -1.01
CA LYS A 403 -18.57 25.69 -0.71
C LYS A 403 -18.37 26.00 0.77
N ASP A 404 -18.09 27.25 1.06
CA ASP A 404 -18.03 27.73 2.43
C ASP A 404 -19.44 27.81 3.05
N THR A 405 -19.54 27.51 4.34
CA THR A 405 -20.81 27.49 5.07
C THR A 405 -21.56 28.82 4.90
N GLY A 406 -22.78 28.76 4.35
CA GLY A 406 -23.62 29.94 4.12
C GLY A 406 -23.22 30.77 2.89
N LYS A 407 -22.31 30.29 2.04
CA LYS A 407 -21.87 30.96 0.80
C LYS A 407 -22.08 30.05 -0.42
N ASN A 408 -22.09 30.67 -1.60
CA ASN A 408 -22.20 29.96 -2.88
C ASN A 408 -20.84 29.61 -3.52
N TYR A 409 -19.75 30.02 -2.87
CA TYR A 409 -18.37 29.83 -3.29
C TYR A 409 -17.52 29.38 -2.11
N ALA A 410 -16.29 28.97 -2.39
CA ALA A 410 -15.26 28.72 -1.39
C ALA A 410 -14.09 29.69 -1.61
N ILE A 411 -13.48 30.13 -0.51
CA ILE A 411 -12.22 30.87 -0.55
C ILE A 411 -11.06 29.86 -0.55
N HIS A 412 -10.24 29.92 -1.58
CA HIS A 412 -9.14 28.99 -1.79
C HIS A 412 -7.83 29.58 -1.27
N LEU A 413 -7.34 29.07 -0.16
CA LEU A 413 -6.06 29.43 0.44
C LEU A 413 -5.28 28.15 0.75
N ASP A 414 -3.96 28.20 0.58
CA ASP A 414 -3.08 27.20 1.14
C ASP A 414 -2.97 27.41 2.66
N ARG A 415 -2.88 26.32 3.43
CA ARG A 415 -2.90 26.34 4.91
C ARG A 415 -4.07 27.13 5.53
N ARG A 416 -5.25 27.04 4.94
CA ARG A 416 -6.44 27.81 5.35
C ARG A 416 -6.85 27.54 6.81
N VAL A 417 -6.99 28.59 7.61
CA VAL A 417 -7.51 28.56 8.99
C VAL A 417 -8.74 29.45 9.11
N ALA A 418 -9.79 28.95 9.77
CA ALA A 418 -11.01 29.70 10.01
C ALA A 418 -10.90 30.59 11.26
N SER A 419 -11.42 31.81 11.18
CA SER A 419 -11.46 32.75 12.33
C SER A 419 -12.20 32.21 13.56
N SER A 420 -13.04 31.18 13.43
CA SER A 420 -13.72 30.53 14.55
C SER A 420 -12.80 29.69 15.43
N SER A 421 -11.64 29.26 14.94
CA SER A 421 -10.63 28.55 15.73
C SER A 421 -9.56 29.49 16.31
N LEU A 422 -9.67 30.80 16.08
CA LEU A 422 -8.69 31.80 16.50
C LEU A 422 -9.28 32.73 17.56
N THR A 423 -8.42 33.26 18.42
CA THR A 423 -8.79 34.27 19.42
C THR A 423 -8.66 35.66 18.81
N LYS A 424 -9.70 36.50 18.97
CA LYS A 424 -9.78 37.84 18.35
C LYS A 424 -10.04 38.90 19.43
N SER A 425 -9.27 39.98 19.41
CA SER A 425 -9.44 41.10 20.33
C SER A 425 -9.31 42.43 19.59
N TYR A 426 -10.31 43.30 19.70
CA TYR A 426 -10.29 44.62 19.08
C TYR A 426 -9.86 45.70 20.08
N SER A 427 -8.91 46.54 19.68
CA SER A 427 -8.48 47.73 20.43
C SER A 427 -9.01 49.00 19.78
N ALA A 428 -9.98 49.65 20.43
CA ALA A 428 -10.53 50.93 19.96
C ALA A 428 -9.48 52.07 19.95
N ALA A 429 -8.45 52.00 20.78
CA ALA A 429 -7.37 52.99 20.84
C ALA A 429 -6.51 52.97 19.56
N ASN A 430 -6.18 51.77 19.08
CA ASN A 430 -5.30 51.57 17.93
C ASN A 430 -6.09 51.29 16.64
N LYS A 431 -7.42 51.12 16.73
CA LYS A 431 -8.31 50.72 15.63
C LYS A 431 -7.86 49.46 14.90
N LYS A 432 -7.29 48.51 15.66
CA LYS A 432 -6.78 47.24 15.14
C LYS A 432 -7.42 46.07 15.87
N THR A 433 -7.65 44.99 15.14
CA THR A 433 -7.99 43.68 15.69
C THR A 433 -6.73 42.84 15.77
N THR A 434 -6.35 42.43 16.96
CA THR A 434 -5.27 41.45 17.20
C THR A 434 -5.87 40.05 17.16
N VAL A 435 -5.26 39.17 16.37
CA VAL A 435 -5.61 37.76 16.26
C VAL A 435 -4.45 36.95 16.81
N SER A 436 -4.75 36.02 17.70
CA SER A 436 -3.77 35.13 18.32
C SER A 436 -4.15 33.68 18.14
N THR A 437 -3.34 32.75 18.68
CA THR A 437 -3.53 31.29 18.57
C THR A 437 -3.42 30.74 17.14
N MET A 438 -2.66 31.42 16.28
CA MET A 438 -2.40 30.89 14.93
C MET A 438 -1.56 29.60 15.03
N PRO A 439 -1.94 28.51 14.34
CA PRO A 439 -1.23 27.23 14.45
C PRO A 439 0.18 27.27 13.84
N TYR A 440 0.43 28.20 12.92
CA TYR A 440 1.72 28.37 12.26
C TYR A 440 2.06 29.86 12.12
N ASP A 441 3.32 30.15 11.75
CA ASP A 441 3.82 31.50 11.51
C ASP A 441 3.07 32.20 10.34
N PRO A 442 2.32 33.29 10.59
CA PRO A 442 1.49 33.95 9.60
C PRO A 442 2.28 34.80 8.58
N VAL A 443 3.61 34.81 8.60
CA VAL A 443 4.42 35.55 7.60
C VAL A 443 4.05 35.11 6.17
N GLY A 444 3.66 36.10 5.34
CA GLY A 444 3.22 35.88 3.96
C GLY A 444 1.76 35.44 3.81
N ALA A 445 1.04 35.22 4.92
CA ALA A 445 -0.39 34.95 4.88
C ALA A 445 -1.19 36.23 4.63
N VAL A 446 -2.45 36.04 4.25
CA VAL A 446 -3.41 37.10 4.01
C VAL A 446 -4.74 36.73 4.62
N VAL A 447 -5.56 37.74 4.92
CA VAL A 447 -6.90 37.53 5.47
C VAL A 447 -7.93 37.82 4.38
N TYR A 448 -8.90 36.92 4.26
CA TYR A 448 -10.09 37.13 3.45
C TYR A 448 -11.33 37.05 4.34
N THR A 449 -12.16 38.09 4.35
CA THR A 449 -13.48 37.97 4.98
C THR A 449 -14.30 36.88 4.29
N ALA A 450 -15.30 36.32 4.96
CA ALA A 450 -16.21 35.36 4.34
C ALA A 450 -16.95 35.95 3.12
N ASP A 451 -17.03 37.29 3.03
CA ASP A 451 -17.56 38.05 1.90
C ASP A 451 -16.52 38.35 0.81
N GLY A 452 -15.33 37.76 0.87
CA GLY A 452 -14.29 37.86 -0.17
C GLY A 452 -13.45 39.14 -0.15
N LEU A 453 -13.57 39.98 0.89
CA LEU A 453 -12.72 41.16 1.03
C LEU A 453 -11.33 40.74 1.50
N ARG A 454 -10.32 41.00 0.66
CA ARG A 454 -8.91 40.79 1.00
C ARG A 454 -8.44 41.91 1.93
N LEU A 455 -7.84 41.52 3.05
CA LEU A 455 -7.31 42.42 4.07
C LEU A 455 -5.81 42.14 4.26
N PRO A 456 -4.95 43.18 4.24
CA PRO A 456 -3.57 43.01 4.63
C PRO A 456 -3.49 42.72 6.14
N LEU A 457 -2.47 41.95 6.52
CA LEU A 457 -2.15 41.69 7.92
C LEU A 457 -0.75 42.24 8.24
N THR A 458 -0.51 42.52 9.51
CA THR A 458 0.81 42.91 10.05
C THR A 458 1.24 41.84 11.04
N THR A 459 2.41 41.23 10.84
CA THR A 459 3.00 40.21 11.72
C THR A 459 4.14 40.77 12.58
N ASP A 460 4.75 39.90 13.38
CA ASP A 460 5.97 40.16 14.16
C ASP A 460 7.18 40.64 13.30
N ALA A 461 7.22 40.27 12.02
CA ALA A 461 8.22 40.76 11.06
C ALA A 461 8.14 42.28 10.83
N GLU A 462 6.95 42.87 11.00
CA GLU A 462 6.69 44.29 10.79
C GLU A 462 6.47 45.04 12.12
N ASP A 463 5.95 44.35 13.14
CA ASP A 463 5.68 44.90 14.47
C ASP A 463 6.19 43.93 15.55
N ALA A 464 7.39 44.21 16.07
CA ALA A 464 8.06 43.40 17.09
C ALA A 464 7.31 43.29 18.44
N SER A 465 6.17 43.97 18.61
CA SER A 465 5.29 43.78 19.77
C SER A 465 4.40 42.53 19.67
N LEU A 466 4.31 41.92 18.49
CA LEU A 466 3.54 40.71 18.24
C LEU A 466 4.40 39.46 18.42
N SER A 467 3.77 38.36 18.85
CA SER A 467 4.42 37.06 18.85
C SER A 467 4.37 36.38 17.47
N PRO A 468 5.22 35.37 17.20
CA PRO A 468 5.23 34.65 15.91
C PRO A 468 3.94 33.88 15.56
N THR A 469 2.96 33.83 16.46
CA THR A 469 1.64 33.20 16.26
C THR A 469 0.50 34.21 16.33
N GLU A 470 0.84 35.50 16.20
CA GLU A 470 -0.08 36.63 16.24
C GLU A 470 0.06 37.51 15.00
N PHE A 471 -1.04 38.15 14.64
CA PHE A 471 -1.06 39.20 13.63
C PHE A 471 -2.13 40.24 13.95
N THR A 472 -2.04 41.41 13.32
CA THR A 472 -3.05 42.47 13.44
C THR A 472 -3.67 42.81 12.09
N ILE A 473 -4.94 43.19 12.12
CA ILE A 473 -5.71 43.70 10.97
C ILE A 473 -6.25 45.09 11.33
N GLU A 474 -6.24 46.03 10.37
CA GLU A 474 -6.83 47.35 10.55
C GLU A 474 -8.37 47.31 10.50
N GLY A 475 -9.03 47.80 11.54
CA GLY A 475 -10.50 47.77 11.69
C GLY A 475 -10.99 46.82 12.78
N ASP A 476 -12.30 46.80 13.01
CA ASP A 476 -12.97 45.90 13.95
C ASP A 476 -13.52 44.67 13.20
N TYR A 477 -12.81 43.54 13.33
CA TYR A 477 -13.20 42.24 12.81
C TYR A 477 -13.43 41.22 13.92
N SER A 478 -13.65 41.68 15.16
CA SER A 478 -13.87 40.81 16.32
C SER A 478 -15.11 39.90 16.11
N SER A 479 -16.17 40.44 15.51
CA SER A 479 -17.42 39.73 15.22
C SER A 479 -17.54 39.18 13.79
N THR A 480 -16.61 39.53 12.89
CA THR A 480 -16.66 39.13 11.47
C THR A 480 -16.02 37.76 11.27
N SER A 481 -16.64 36.92 10.44
CA SER A 481 -16.04 35.66 9.99
C SER A 481 -15.08 35.92 8.83
N PHE A 482 -13.85 35.47 8.99
CA PHE A 482 -12.81 35.49 7.96
C PHE A 482 -12.01 34.18 7.94
N PHE A 483 -11.20 34.02 6.90
CA PHE A 483 -10.20 32.97 6.74
C PHE A 483 -8.82 33.60 6.60
N VAL A 484 -7.81 32.94 7.14
CA VAL A 484 -6.40 33.35 7.00
C VAL A 484 -5.63 32.18 6.39
N GLY A 485 -4.68 32.47 5.50
CA GLY A 485 -3.94 31.46 4.77
C GLY A 485 -2.98 32.07 3.76
N LEU A 486 -2.25 31.24 3.03
CA LEU A 486 -1.32 31.66 1.99
C LEU A 486 -2.04 31.71 0.63
N GLU A 487 -1.83 32.78 -0.12
CA GLU A 487 -2.24 32.85 -1.52
C GLU A 487 -1.35 31.93 -2.38
N TYR A 488 -1.94 31.25 -3.35
CA TYR A 488 -1.22 30.44 -4.32
C TYR A 488 -1.57 30.87 -5.74
N GLU A 489 -0.65 30.65 -6.68
CA GLU A 489 -0.87 30.95 -8.09
C GLU A 489 -1.50 29.74 -8.79
N SER A 490 -2.70 29.91 -9.32
CA SER A 490 -3.27 29.00 -10.30
C SER A 490 -2.77 29.38 -11.69
N LEU A 491 -2.06 28.48 -12.37
CA LEU A 491 -1.48 28.71 -13.69
C LEU A 491 -1.95 27.67 -14.71
N TYR A 492 -2.48 28.13 -15.83
CA TYR A 492 -2.80 27.30 -16.99
C TYR A 492 -2.14 27.86 -18.25
N THR A 493 -1.40 27.02 -18.99
CA THR A 493 -0.77 27.40 -20.26
C THR A 493 -1.48 26.70 -21.40
N PHE A 494 -1.98 27.45 -22.38
CA PHE A 494 -2.61 26.86 -23.55
C PHE A 494 -1.57 26.17 -24.45
N SER A 495 -2.00 25.11 -25.13
CA SER A 495 -1.24 24.52 -26.23
C SER A 495 -1.13 25.50 -27.41
N THR A 496 -0.17 25.26 -28.30
CA THR A 496 -0.07 26.02 -29.55
C THR A 496 -1.32 25.82 -30.39
N GLN A 497 -2.03 26.92 -30.68
CA GLN A 497 -3.33 26.87 -31.34
C GLN A 497 -3.16 26.64 -32.83
N THR A 498 -3.24 25.38 -33.27
CA THR A 498 -3.11 24.97 -34.67
C THR A 498 -4.46 24.54 -35.23
N LEU A 499 -4.80 24.98 -36.45
CA LEU A 499 -5.95 24.40 -37.14
C LEU A 499 -5.62 22.97 -37.58
N LYS A 500 -6.37 21.99 -37.07
CA LYS A 500 -6.27 20.59 -37.49
C LYS A 500 -7.42 20.26 -38.44
N GLN A 501 -7.10 19.92 -39.69
CA GLN A 501 -8.09 19.49 -40.67
C GLN A 501 -8.37 17.99 -40.54
N PRO A 502 -9.63 17.54 -40.69
CA PRO A 502 -9.95 16.12 -40.74
C PRO A 502 -9.28 15.48 -41.97
N THR A 503 -8.64 14.33 -41.77
CA THR A 503 -8.11 13.51 -42.85
C THR A 503 -9.16 12.49 -43.28
N GLU A 504 -9.11 12.05 -44.54
CA GLU A 504 -10.05 11.05 -45.10
C GLU A 504 -10.07 9.71 -44.35
N ARG A 505 -9.05 9.43 -43.51
CA ARG A 505 -8.95 8.22 -42.67
C ARG A 505 -9.29 8.45 -41.20
N GLY A 506 -9.97 9.55 -40.85
CA GLY A 506 -10.46 9.78 -39.49
C GLY A 506 -9.42 10.32 -38.50
N GLY A 507 -8.28 10.83 -38.98
CA GLY A 507 -7.31 11.57 -38.16
C GLY A 507 -7.51 13.09 -38.28
N ARG A 508 -6.83 13.87 -37.43
CA ARG A 508 -6.73 15.33 -37.58
C ARG A 508 -5.27 15.71 -37.79
N ALA A 509 -4.95 16.32 -38.93
CA ALA A 509 -3.58 16.77 -39.24
C ALA A 509 -3.53 18.30 -39.33
N SER A 510 -2.49 18.90 -38.75
CA SER A 510 -2.16 20.30 -39.04
C SER A 510 -1.41 20.36 -40.37
N SER A 511 -1.68 21.39 -41.17
CA SER A 511 -0.93 21.65 -42.40
C SER A 511 0.20 22.64 -42.12
N ASN A 512 1.45 22.25 -42.38
CA ASN A 512 2.60 23.16 -42.24
C ASN A 512 2.66 24.24 -43.34
N PHE A 513 1.79 24.19 -44.36
CA PHE A 513 1.76 25.13 -45.48
C PHE A 513 0.69 26.23 -45.37
N THR A 514 0.10 26.40 -44.18
CA THR A 514 -0.86 27.46 -43.90
C THR A 514 -0.26 28.55 -43.03
N HIS A 515 -0.32 29.80 -43.47
CA HIS A 515 0.02 30.94 -42.64
C HIS A 515 -1.18 31.26 -41.73
N GLN A 516 -1.05 30.97 -40.44
CA GLN A 516 -2.09 31.21 -39.42
C GLN A 516 -1.67 32.33 -38.47
N VAL A 517 -2.53 33.34 -38.36
CA VAL A 517 -2.38 34.47 -37.42
C VAL A 517 -3.56 34.48 -36.47
N LEU A 518 -3.29 34.40 -35.17
CA LEU A 518 -4.28 34.55 -34.10
C LEU A 518 -4.62 36.02 -33.94
N ARG A 519 -5.91 36.36 -33.97
CA ARG A 519 -6.41 37.73 -33.80
C ARG A 519 -6.85 37.97 -32.37
N ARG A 520 -7.74 37.13 -31.86
CA ARG A 520 -8.36 37.25 -30.54
C ARG A 520 -8.50 35.87 -29.91
N GLY A 521 -8.48 35.84 -28.59
CA GLY A 521 -8.98 34.72 -27.81
C GLY A 521 -10.20 35.16 -27.01
N ALA A 522 -11.05 34.20 -26.68
CA ALA A 522 -12.12 34.35 -25.71
C ALA A 522 -12.04 33.20 -24.70
N VAL A 523 -12.22 33.48 -23.42
CA VAL A 523 -12.33 32.46 -22.38
C VAL A 523 -13.70 32.61 -21.73
N ASP A 524 -14.45 31.53 -21.75
CA ASP A 524 -15.74 31.44 -21.07
C ASP A 524 -15.50 31.02 -19.63
N TYR A 525 -16.08 31.79 -18.71
CA TYR A 525 -15.91 31.62 -17.27
C TYR A 525 -17.27 31.64 -16.58
N ASP A 526 -17.35 30.98 -15.44
CA ASP A 526 -18.55 30.95 -14.61
C ASP A 526 -18.21 31.22 -13.15
N ALA A 527 -19.01 32.04 -12.47
CA ALA A 527 -18.88 32.36 -11.05
C ALA A 527 -17.41 32.58 -10.62
N THR A 528 -16.69 33.40 -11.38
CA THR A 528 -15.25 33.58 -11.28
C THR A 528 -14.90 34.97 -10.72
N GLY A 529 -13.86 35.00 -9.89
CA GLY A 529 -13.25 36.23 -9.38
C GLY A 529 -12.24 36.82 -10.36
N HIS A 530 -11.08 37.24 -9.87
CA HIS A 530 -10.02 37.80 -10.70
C HIS A 530 -9.20 36.72 -11.41
N PHE A 531 -8.84 36.96 -12.67
CA PHE A 531 -7.76 36.25 -13.37
C PHE A 531 -7.08 37.19 -14.37
N THR A 532 -5.83 36.89 -14.71
CA THR A 532 -5.04 37.62 -15.70
C THR A 532 -4.65 36.70 -16.84
N ILE A 533 -4.91 37.14 -18.07
CA ILE A 533 -4.40 36.49 -19.28
C ILE A 533 -3.12 37.18 -19.71
N GLU A 534 -2.02 36.43 -19.74
CA GLU A 534 -0.73 36.87 -20.25
C GLU A 534 -0.52 36.32 -21.66
N VAL A 535 -0.32 37.22 -22.61
CA VAL A 535 0.03 36.91 -24.00
C VAL A 535 1.47 37.36 -24.22
N THR A 536 2.37 36.40 -24.42
CA THR A 536 3.80 36.65 -24.64
C THR A 536 4.17 36.27 -26.08
N PRO A 537 4.24 37.24 -27.01
CA PRO A 537 4.77 36.99 -28.34
C PRO A 537 6.28 36.78 -28.28
N GLN A 538 6.82 36.00 -29.21
CA GLN A 538 8.25 35.82 -29.34
C GLN A 538 8.95 37.18 -29.61
N TYR A 539 10.03 37.45 -28.89
CA TYR A 539 10.84 38.68 -28.99
C TYR A 539 10.10 39.99 -28.65
N ARG A 540 8.94 39.93 -27.98
CA ARG A 540 8.23 41.11 -27.48
C ARG A 540 7.85 40.94 -26.01
N ASP A 541 7.54 42.07 -25.37
CA ASP A 541 7.08 42.09 -23.99
C ASP A 541 5.72 41.37 -23.85
N THR A 542 5.50 40.82 -22.66
CA THR A 542 4.22 40.19 -22.29
C THR A 542 3.12 41.25 -22.18
N TYR A 543 2.01 41.03 -22.86
CA TYR A 543 0.79 41.80 -22.70
C TYR A 543 -0.12 41.12 -21.67
N SER A 544 -0.54 41.86 -20.65
CA SER A 544 -1.39 41.35 -19.58
C SER A 544 -2.79 41.95 -19.65
N TYR A 545 -3.79 41.08 -19.69
CA TYR A 545 -5.21 41.43 -19.72
C TYR A 545 -5.87 40.89 -18.44
N ALA A 546 -6.04 41.77 -17.45
CA ALA A 546 -6.69 41.42 -16.20
C ALA A 546 -8.22 41.49 -16.33
N PHE A 547 -8.89 40.43 -15.91
CA PHE A 547 -10.32 40.39 -15.68
C PHE A 547 -10.60 40.66 -14.20
N ASN A 548 -11.43 41.66 -13.94
CA ASN A 548 -12.00 41.92 -12.63
C ASN A 548 -13.53 41.90 -12.77
N PRO A 549 -14.27 41.20 -11.90
CA PRO A 549 -15.73 41.25 -11.92
C PRO A 549 -16.18 42.69 -11.68
N SER A 550 -17.02 43.21 -12.58
CA SER A 550 -17.47 44.60 -12.51
C SER A 550 -18.72 44.76 -11.65
N THR A 551 -18.75 45.76 -10.78
CA THR A 551 -19.94 46.25 -10.07
C THR A 551 -20.65 47.35 -10.87
N LEU A 552 -20.94 47.13 -12.16
CA LEU A 552 -21.72 48.12 -12.94
C LEU A 552 -23.23 47.87 -12.81
N GLY A 553 -23.81 48.36 -11.71
CA GLY A 553 -25.25 48.38 -11.48
C GLY A 553 -25.61 49.28 -10.29
N ALA A 554 -26.81 49.89 -10.32
CA ALA A 554 -27.31 50.76 -9.25
C ALA A 554 -27.57 50.02 -7.91
N ASP A 555 -27.48 48.69 -7.92
CA ASP A 555 -27.69 47.80 -6.76
C ASP A 555 -26.36 47.24 -6.17
N ALA A 556 -25.22 47.86 -6.48
CA ALA A 556 -23.94 47.44 -5.91
C ALA A 556 -23.88 47.67 -4.39
N VAL A 557 -24.06 46.61 -3.60
CA VAL A 557 -23.86 46.65 -2.15
C VAL A 557 -22.36 46.75 -1.87
N ILE A 558 -21.93 47.90 -1.35
CA ILE A 558 -20.55 48.16 -0.90
C ILE A 558 -20.14 47.07 0.10
N GLY A 559 -19.03 46.39 -0.15
CA GLY A 559 -18.49 45.35 0.74
C GLY A 559 -18.94 43.91 0.42
N SER A 560 -19.59 43.66 -0.72
CA SER A 560 -19.92 42.31 -1.19
C SER A 560 -19.00 41.85 -2.33
N LEU A 561 -18.49 40.61 -2.28
CA LEU A 561 -17.84 39.98 -3.41
C LEU A 561 -18.87 39.68 -4.49
N VAL A 562 -18.60 40.18 -5.69
CA VAL A 562 -19.36 39.82 -6.90
C VAL A 562 -18.51 38.84 -7.69
N LEU A 563 -19.08 37.66 -7.94
CA LEU A 563 -18.58 36.70 -8.91
C LEU A 563 -19.37 36.90 -10.20
N ASP A 564 -18.67 36.87 -11.33
CA ASP A 564 -19.28 37.10 -12.63
C ASP A 564 -19.19 35.84 -13.50
N SER A 565 -20.11 35.72 -14.46
CA SER A 565 -20.16 34.65 -15.46
C SER A 565 -20.29 35.29 -16.84
N GLY A 566 -19.45 34.87 -17.78
CA GLY A 566 -19.41 35.52 -19.09
C GLY A 566 -18.27 35.01 -19.96
N SER A 567 -17.91 35.84 -20.93
CA SER A 567 -16.85 35.57 -21.89
C SER A 567 -15.87 36.73 -21.94
N PHE A 568 -14.62 36.47 -21.57
CA PHE A 568 -13.56 37.49 -21.54
C PHE A 568 -12.74 37.42 -22.82
N ARG A 569 -12.78 38.50 -23.62
CA ARG A 569 -12.09 38.58 -24.91
C ARG A 569 -10.78 39.35 -24.78
N PHE A 570 -9.71 38.81 -25.35
CA PHE A 570 -8.39 39.40 -25.32
C PHE A 570 -7.72 39.36 -26.71
N PRO A 571 -6.98 40.41 -27.10
CA PRO A 571 -6.26 40.42 -28.37
C PRO A 571 -4.94 39.65 -28.29
N ILE A 572 -4.56 39.00 -29.40
CA ILE A 572 -3.29 38.25 -29.53
C ILE A 572 -2.43 38.86 -30.66
N GLN A 573 -3.01 39.01 -31.86
CA GLN A 573 -2.38 39.65 -33.03
C GLN A 573 -0.99 39.10 -33.39
N CYS A 574 -0.80 37.78 -33.26
CA CYS A 574 0.49 37.12 -33.49
C CYS A 574 0.31 35.85 -34.31
N LYS A 575 1.40 35.40 -34.92
CA LYS A 575 1.45 34.07 -35.54
C LYS A 575 1.23 33.02 -34.44
N HIS A 576 0.52 31.96 -34.78
CA HIS A 576 0.06 30.96 -33.79
C HIS A 576 1.18 30.20 -33.06
N ASP A 577 2.35 30.04 -33.68
CA ASP A 577 3.54 29.37 -33.15
C ASP A 577 4.51 30.32 -32.44
N ASP A 578 4.40 31.62 -32.67
CA ASP A 578 5.27 32.64 -32.08
C ASP A 578 4.63 33.30 -30.84
N VAL A 579 3.72 32.62 -30.14
CA VAL A 579 3.03 33.17 -28.97
C VAL A 579 2.77 32.11 -27.89
N THR A 580 3.02 32.48 -26.64
CA THR A 580 2.63 31.72 -25.46
C THR A 580 1.49 32.44 -24.76
N ILE A 581 0.41 31.71 -24.45
CA ILE A 581 -0.79 32.27 -23.80
C ILE A 581 -0.98 31.55 -22.46
N LYS A 582 -1.00 32.32 -21.37
CA LYS A 582 -1.15 31.82 -20.01
C LYS A 582 -2.33 32.49 -19.33
N ILE A 583 -3.07 31.75 -18.52
CA ILE A 583 -4.05 32.28 -17.57
C ILE A 583 -3.48 32.08 -16.18
N LYS A 584 -3.47 33.15 -15.38
CA LYS A 584 -2.99 33.15 -14.01
C LYS A 584 -4.04 33.73 -13.07
N SER A 585 -4.13 33.20 -11.86
CA SER A 585 -4.79 33.90 -10.77
C SER A 585 -4.02 33.66 -9.47
N SER A 586 -3.65 34.75 -8.79
CA SER A 586 -3.03 34.74 -7.47
C SER A 586 -4.03 35.11 -6.37
N SER A 587 -5.31 35.26 -6.71
CA SER A 587 -6.36 35.62 -5.75
C SER A 587 -6.94 34.36 -5.13
N ALA A 588 -7.36 34.45 -3.86
CA ALA A 588 -8.06 33.36 -3.18
C ALA A 588 -9.51 33.13 -3.67
N LEU A 589 -9.97 33.94 -4.62
CA LEU A 589 -11.30 33.86 -5.20
C LEU A 589 -11.38 32.71 -6.22
N PRO A 590 -12.57 32.09 -6.40
CA PRO A 590 -12.72 30.98 -7.32
C PRO A 590 -12.40 31.37 -8.77
N MET A 591 -11.74 30.47 -9.49
CA MET A 591 -11.46 30.59 -10.92
C MET A 591 -11.99 29.34 -11.64
N LYS A 592 -13.10 29.47 -12.38
CA LYS A 592 -13.71 28.37 -13.14
C LYS A 592 -13.75 28.73 -14.62
N LEU A 593 -12.85 28.11 -15.36
CA LEU A 593 -12.70 28.29 -16.80
C LEU A 593 -13.40 27.13 -17.50
N LEU A 594 -14.39 27.43 -18.33
CA LEU A 594 -15.23 26.42 -18.99
C LEU A 594 -14.68 26.03 -20.35
N ALA A 595 -14.37 27.02 -21.17
CA ALA A 595 -13.91 26.84 -22.54
C ALA A 595 -13.04 28.01 -22.98
N ALA A 596 -12.27 27.79 -24.04
CA ALA A 596 -11.54 28.84 -24.71
C ALA A 596 -11.71 28.73 -26.22
N GLU A 597 -11.91 29.86 -26.88
CA GLU A 597 -12.05 29.97 -28.32
C GLU A 597 -10.98 30.91 -28.88
N PHE A 598 -10.45 30.57 -30.06
CA PHE A 598 -9.42 31.36 -30.72
C PHE A 598 -9.86 31.75 -32.13
N GLU A 599 -9.89 33.05 -32.39
CA GLU A 599 -10.14 33.61 -33.71
C GLU A 599 -8.83 33.70 -34.48
N SER A 600 -8.79 33.13 -35.69
CA SER A 600 -7.58 33.13 -36.52
C SER A 600 -7.88 33.43 -37.99
N PHE A 601 -6.94 34.13 -38.64
CA PHE A 601 -6.91 34.20 -40.10
C PHE A 601 -5.96 33.14 -40.64
N ILE A 602 -6.43 32.43 -41.66
CA ILE A 602 -5.71 31.32 -42.27
C ILE A 602 -5.58 31.61 -43.76
N HIS A 603 -4.34 31.70 -44.22
CA HIS A 603 -4.01 31.83 -45.63
C HIS A 603 -3.28 30.56 -46.07
N ALA A 604 -3.96 29.68 -46.80
CA ALA A 604 -3.35 28.51 -47.40
C ALA A 604 -2.62 28.93 -48.69
N GLN A 605 -1.30 28.77 -48.72
CA GLN A 605 -0.49 29.07 -49.91
C GLN A 605 -0.25 27.83 -50.78
N SER A 606 -0.63 26.64 -50.33
CA SER A 606 -0.52 25.40 -51.09
C SER A 606 -1.88 24.92 -51.61
N LYS A 607 -1.88 24.39 -52.84
CA LYS A 607 -2.94 23.50 -53.34
C LYS A 607 -2.37 22.09 -53.32
N ARG A 608 -3.06 21.16 -52.67
CA ARG A 608 -2.72 19.74 -52.72
C ARG A 608 -3.01 19.26 -54.15
N TYR A 609 -1.97 18.95 -54.92
CA TYR A 609 -2.14 18.24 -56.18
C TYR A 609 -2.56 16.81 -55.83
N SER A 610 -3.76 16.39 -56.25
CA SER A 610 -4.22 15.00 -56.16
C SER A 610 -3.69 14.21 -57.33
#